data_AF-A0A941VXH5-F1
#
_entry.id   AF-A0A941VXH5-F1
#
_cell.length_a   1.000
_cell.length_b   1.000
_cell.length_c   1.000
_cell.angle_alpha   90.00
_cell.angle_beta   90.00
_cell.angle_gamma   90.00
#
_symmetry.space_group_name_H-M   'P 1'
#
loop_
_entity.id
_entity.type
_entity.pdbx_description
1 polymer ?
#
loop_
_entity_poly.entity_id
_entity_poly.type
_entity_poly.pdbx_seq_one_letter_code
_entity_poly.pdbx_strand_id
1 'polypeptide(L)' 'MDLADASLYWLANETGIVEIMTDDVAEFSRYRLPGGSAFVLL' A
#
# COMPACT_ATOMS: atom_id res chain seq x y z
N MET A 1 6.71 5.04 7.45
CA MET A 1 5.28 4.79 7.70
C MET A 1 4.72 5.84 8.62
N ASP A 2 3.99 6.78 8.03
CA ASP A 2 3.19 7.79 8.73
C ASP A 2 1.71 7.39 8.79
N LEU A 3 0.83 8.31 9.21
CA LEU A 3 -0.62 8.05 9.27
C LEU A 3 -1.23 7.85 7.88
N ALA A 4 -0.74 8.55 6.85
CA ALA A 4 -1.27 8.42 5.50
C ALA A 4 -0.94 7.04 4.93
N ASP A 5 0.31 6.59 5.08
CA ASP A 5 0.74 5.25 4.69
C ASP A 5 -0.06 4.17 5.39
N ALA A 6 -0.21 4.29 6.72
CA ALA A 6 -0.94 3.32 7.53
C ALA A 6 -2.42 3.26 7.12
N SER A 7 -3.01 4.40 6.77
CA SER A 7 -4.39 4.47 6.31
C SER A 7 -4.58 3.78 4.97
N LEU A 8 -3.64 3.97 4.02
CA LEU A 8 -3.67 3.29 2.72
C LEU A 8 -3.43 1.78 2.86
N TYR A 9 -2.50 1.38 3.73
CA TYR A 9 -2.28 -0.03 4.06
C TYR A 9 -3.53 -0.69 4.64
N TRP A 10 -4.15 -0.04 5.63
CA TRP A 10 -5.40 -0.52 6.21
C TRP A 10 -6.52 -0.60 5.18
N LEU A 11 -6.71 0.42 4.36
CA LEU A 11 -7.75 0.44 3.32
C LEU A 11 -7.55 -0.70 2.31
N ALA A 12 -6.32 -0.96 1.89
CA ALA A 12 -6.00 -2.06 0.99
C ALA A 12 -6.28 -3.43 1.63
N ASN A 13 -6.03 -3.58 2.93
CA ASN A 13 -6.38 -4.78 3.67
C ASN A 13 -7.90 -5.01 3.75
N GLU A 14 -8.68 -3.96 4.02
CA GLU A 14 -10.14 -4.08 4.15
C GLU A 14 -10.85 -4.29 2.81
N THR A 15 -10.32 -3.73 1.73
CA THR A 15 -11.01 -3.69 0.42
C THR A 15 -10.42 -4.63 -0.62
N GLY A 16 -9.17 -5.05 -0.46
CA GLY A 16 -8.41 -5.78 -1.47
C GLY A 16 -7.94 -4.93 -2.65
N ILE A 17 -8.17 -3.61 -2.64
CA ILE A 17 -7.66 -2.69 -3.67
C ILE A 17 -6.17 -2.46 -3.43
N VAL A 18 -5.34 -2.80 -4.40
CA VAL A 18 -3.88 -2.71 -4.30
C VAL A 18 -3.24 -1.74 -5.30
N GLU A 19 -4.03 -1.15 -6.19
CA GLU A 19 -3.57 -0.07 -7.07
C GLU A 19 -3.60 1.26 -6.33
N ILE A 20 -2.45 1.93 -6.27
CA ILE A 20 -2.29 3.22 -5.61
C ILE A 20 -1.50 4.17 -6.51
N MET A 21 -1.88 5.45 -6.47
CA MET A 21 -1.13 6.53 -7.10
C MET A 21 -0.34 7.26 -6.00
N THR A 22 0.99 7.27 -6.11
CA THR A 22 1.87 7.90 -5.12
C THR A 22 3.21 8.24 -5.74
N ASP A 23 3.81 9.35 -5.32
CA ASP A 23 5.20 9.68 -5.62
C ASP A 23 6.19 8.96 -4.68
N ASP A 24 5.71 8.47 -3.53
CA ASP A 24 6.50 7.68 -2.58
C ASP A 24 6.61 6.20 -2.99
N VAL A 25 7.14 6.00 -4.19
CA VAL A 25 7.37 4.67 -4.79
C VAL A 25 8.36 3.87 -3.93
N ALA A 26 9.34 4.54 -3.33
CA ALA A 26 10.41 3.89 -2.59
C ALA A 26 9.91 3.22 -1.30
N GLU A 27 8.96 3.84 -0.60
CA GLU A 27 8.36 3.28 0.61
C GLU A 27 7.32 2.20 0.26
N PHE A 28 6.36 2.50 -0.62
CA PHE A 28 5.27 1.56 -0.93
C PHE A 28 5.72 0.30 -1.68
N SER A 29 6.82 0.34 -2.44
CA SER A 29 7.38 -0.86 -3.09
C SER A 29 7.87 -1.92 -2.10
N ARG A 30 8.12 -1.53 -0.83
CA ARG A 30 8.60 -2.41 0.24
C ARG A 30 7.46 -3.02 1.05
N TYR A 31 6.30 -2.37 1.10
CA TYR A 31 5.17 -2.86 1.88
C TYR A 31 4.59 -4.15 1.28
N ARG A 32 4.14 -5.04 2.18
CA ARG A 32 3.49 -6.30 1.83
C ARG A 32 2.22 -6.44 2.64
N LEU A 33 1.12 -6.68 1.95
CA LEU A 33 -0.18 -6.97 2.57
C LEU A 33 -0.18 -8.38 3.17
N PRO A 34 -1.14 -8.70 4.06
CA PRO A 34 -1.32 -10.07 4.52
C PRO A 34 -1.50 -11.03 3.33
N GLY A 35 -0.79 -12.15 3.35
CA GLY A 35 -0.70 -13.06 2.19
C GLY A 35 0.46 -12.77 1.24
N GLY A 36 1.22 -11.69 1.47
CA GLY A 36 2.45 -11.38 0.74
C GLY A 36 2.26 -10.58 -0.54
N SER A 37 1.03 -10.15 -0.85
CA SER A 37 0.74 -9.29 -2.00
C SER A 37 1.43 -7.93 -1.87
N ALA A 38 1.88 -7.38 -3.00
CA ALA A 38 2.45 -6.04 -3.08
C ALA A 38 1.44 -5.06 -3.68
N PHE A 39 1.66 -3.76 -3.44
CA PHE A 39 0.94 -2.69 -4.13
C PHE A 39 1.34 -2.61 -5.61
N VAL A 40 0.40 -2.20 -6.44
CA VAL A 40 0.62 -1.78 -7.83
C VAL A 40 0.72 -0.26 -7.82
N LEU A 41 1.87 0.27 -8.23
CA LEU A 41 2.18 1.70 -8.15
C LEU A 41 1.96 2.36 -9.51
N LEU A 42 1.13 3.40 -9.54
CA LEU A 42 0.77 4.20 -10.72
C LEU A 42 1.45 5.57 -10.70
#